data_AF-A0A4P6HN11-F1
#
_entry.id   AF-A0A4P6HN11-F1
#
_cell.length_a   1.000
_cell.length_b   1.000
_cell.length_c   1.000
_cell.angle_alpha   90.00
_cell.angle_beta   90.00
_cell.angle_gamma   90.00
#
_symmetry.space_group_name_H-M   'P 1'
#
loop_
_entity.id
_entity.type
_entity.pdbx_description
1 polymer ?
#
loop_
_entity_poly.entity_id
_entity_poly.type
_entity_poly.pdbx_seq_one_letter_code
_entity_poly.pdbx_strand_id
1 'polypeptide(L)'
;MPIMKCVWDNSHKYEVSENEQYKTLCKSCYYNIYMKHYQSIYPFYDFVKNIKAIRIQHQLKEMIDEGCDFKAEFDLITNKIKKTHMKCLMDGKEYYVSENEEFRFLCKECFKKYYLPLKPYFTANEIETILTGIKEGGSDIDAAFEEVLKNAK
;
A
#
# COMPACT_ATOMS: atom_id res chain seq x y z
N MET A 1 12.99 -32.60 33.33
CA MET A 1 13.09 -31.34 32.56
C MET A 1 11.80 -31.15 31.77
N PRO A 2 11.18 -29.96 31.76
CA PRO A 2 10.01 -29.71 30.94
C PRO A 2 10.36 -29.81 29.45
N ILE A 3 9.46 -30.41 28.66
CA ILE A 3 9.56 -30.47 27.19
C ILE A 3 8.68 -29.35 26.63
N MET A 4 9.29 -28.41 25.92
CA MET A 4 8.59 -27.29 25.27
C MET A 4 8.56 -27.47 23.76
N LYS A 5 7.58 -26.82 23.13
CA LYS A 5 7.39 -26.82 21.68
C LYS A 5 7.79 -25.45 21.12
N CYS A 6 8.61 -25.43 20.08
CA CYS A 6 9.07 -24.18 19.47
C CYS A 6 7.88 -23.43 18.86
N VAL A 7 7.67 -22.17 19.24
CA VAL A 7 6.51 -21.39 18.75
C VAL A 7 6.68 -20.85 17.33
N TRP A 8 7.90 -20.94 16.76
CA TRP A 8 8.17 -20.57 15.37
C TRP A 8 7.55 -21.58 14.40
N ASP A 9 7.95 -22.84 14.48
CA ASP A 9 7.49 -23.89 13.56
C ASP A 9 6.34 -24.73 14.12
N ASN A 10 6.11 -24.72 15.43
CA ASN A 10 5.20 -25.65 16.10
C ASN A 10 5.45 -27.11 15.67
N SER A 11 6.69 -27.50 15.43
CA SER A 11 7.08 -28.86 15.08
C SER A 11 8.13 -29.41 16.03
N HIS A 12 9.13 -28.61 16.42
CA HIS A 12 10.23 -29.08 17.24
C HIS A 12 9.89 -29.08 18.74
N LYS A 13 10.13 -30.23 19.39
CA LYS A 13 10.12 -30.36 20.85
C LYS A 13 11.56 -30.35 21.37
N TYR A 14 11.81 -29.65 22.47
CA TYR A 14 13.13 -29.59 23.09
C TYR A 14 13.04 -29.53 24.62
N GLU A 15 14.06 -30.07 25.27
CA GLU A 15 14.20 -30.04 26.73
C GLU A 15 14.75 -28.70 27.18
N VAL A 16 14.29 -28.24 28.35
CA VAL A 16 14.66 -26.92 28.86
C VAL A 16 15.05 -26.98 30.34
N SER A 17 16.24 -26.47 30.68
CA SER A 17 16.66 -26.17 32.06
C SER A 17 15.99 -24.89 32.55
N GLU A 18 15.73 -24.69 33.85
CA GLU A 18 15.05 -23.50 34.39
C GLU A 18 15.83 -22.18 34.14
N ASN A 19 15.13 -21.04 33.96
CA ASN A 19 15.66 -19.65 33.82
C ASN A 19 16.27 -19.09 32.50
N GLU A 20 15.66 -19.27 31.32
CA GLU A 20 16.13 -18.61 30.08
C GLU A 20 14.96 -17.99 29.31
N GLN A 21 15.16 -16.81 28.71
CA GLN A 21 14.12 -16.08 27.98
C GLN A 21 13.86 -16.66 26.59
N TYR A 22 14.86 -17.30 25.97
CA TYR A 22 14.73 -17.85 24.62
C TYR A 22 13.77 -19.05 24.52
N LYS A 23 13.24 -19.57 25.64
CA LYS A 23 12.44 -20.81 25.77
C LYS A 23 11.07 -20.81 25.09
N THR A 24 10.72 -19.75 24.39
CA THR A 24 9.61 -19.76 23.43
C THR A 24 10.07 -20.29 22.06
N LEU A 25 11.37 -20.19 21.74
CA LEU A 25 12.01 -20.69 20.53
C LEU A 25 13.00 -21.80 20.88
N CYS A 26 13.15 -22.79 20.01
CA CYS A 26 14.33 -23.66 20.12
C CYS A 26 15.59 -22.84 19.82
N LYS A 27 16.75 -23.31 20.32
CA LYS A 27 18.04 -22.62 20.14
C LYS A 27 18.32 -22.27 18.67
N SER A 28 18.00 -23.20 17.75
CA SER A 28 18.17 -22.96 16.31
C SER A 28 17.30 -21.79 15.82
N CYS A 29 16.00 -21.78 16.12
CA CYS A 29 15.11 -20.69 15.70
C CYS A 29 15.48 -19.35 16.37
N TYR A 30 15.94 -19.38 17.62
CA TYR A 30 16.40 -18.16 18.29
C TYR A 30 17.56 -17.51 17.52
N TYR A 31 18.59 -18.27 17.16
CA TYR A 31 19.75 -17.70 16.47
C TYR A 31 19.50 -17.46 14.97
N ASN A 32 18.93 -18.44 14.28
CA ASN A 32 18.82 -18.40 12.82
C ASN A 32 17.66 -17.55 12.32
N ILE A 33 16.62 -17.34 13.13
CA ILE A 33 15.47 -16.51 12.77
C ILE A 33 15.51 -15.21 13.54
N TYR A 34 15.37 -15.25 14.86
CA TYR A 34 15.21 -14.02 15.65
C TYR A 34 16.47 -13.15 15.63
N MET A 35 17.62 -13.68 16.08
CA MET A 35 18.87 -12.93 16.13
C MET A 35 19.30 -12.45 14.74
N LYS A 36 19.20 -13.34 13.74
CA LYS A 36 19.67 -13.04 12.38
C LYS A 36 18.79 -12.04 11.62
N HIS A 37 17.47 -12.09 11.77
CA HIS A 37 16.56 -11.32 10.90
C HIS A 37 15.71 -10.27 11.63
N TYR A 38 15.51 -10.39 12.94
CA TYR A 38 14.48 -9.62 13.65
C TYR A 38 14.96 -8.89 14.90
N GLN A 39 16.13 -9.21 15.45
CA GLN A 39 16.64 -8.58 16.66
C GLN A 39 16.80 -7.05 16.52
N SER A 40 17.20 -6.56 15.35
CA SER A 40 17.34 -5.13 15.09
C SER A 40 16.00 -4.40 14.88
N ILE A 41 14.90 -5.15 14.71
CA ILE A 41 13.57 -4.62 14.38
C ILE A 41 12.64 -4.69 15.59
N TYR A 42 12.73 -5.78 16.36
CA TYR A 42 11.84 -6.07 17.47
C TYR A 42 12.60 -6.47 18.74
N PRO A 43 12.24 -5.89 19.90
CA PRO A 43 12.52 -6.51 21.18
C PRO A 43 11.98 -7.95 21.21
N PHE A 44 12.69 -8.87 21.86
CA PHE A 44 12.35 -10.30 21.82
C PHE A 44 10.91 -10.60 22.24
N TYR A 45 10.40 -9.89 23.27
CA TYR A 45 9.02 -10.03 23.73
C TYR A 45 8.00 -9.66 22.66
N ASP A 46 8.21 -8.55 21.94
CA ASP A 46 7.30 -8.11 20.87
C ASP A 46 7.36 -9.04 19.65
N PHE A 47 8.54 -9.58 19.35
CA PHE A 47 8.69 -10.64 18.36
C PHE A 47 7.84 -11.86 18.71
N VAL A 48 7.95 -12.37 19.94
CA VAL A 48 7.19 -13.55 20.39
C VAL A 48 5.69 -13.28 20.38
N LYS A 49 5.25 -12.09 20.83
CA LYS A 49 3.84 -11.68 20.84
C LYS A 49 3.23 -11.68 19.44
N ASN A 50 4.00 -11.26 18.43
CA ASN A 50 3.55 -11.12 17.04
C ASN A 50 4.03 -12.27 16.12
N ILE A 51 4.54 -13.36 16.69
CA ILE A 51 5.30 -14.38 15.95
C ILE A 51 4.53 -15.00 14.78
N LYS A 52 3.20 -15.14 14.87
CA LYS A 52 2.38 -15.67 13.77
C LYS A 52 2.42 -14.77 12.53
N ALA A 53 2.28 -13.46 12.72
CA ALA A 53 2.31 -12.49 11.62
C ALA A 53 3.72 -12.36 11.05
N ILE A 54 4.73 -12.31 11.92
CA ILE A 54 6.13 -12.23 11.52
C ILE A 54 6.53 -13.47 10.73
N ARG A 55 6.05 -14.66 11.10
CA ARG A 55 6.29 -15.90 10.36
C ARG A 55 5.69 -15.88 8.96
N ILE A 56 4.46 -15.41 8.80
CA ILE A 56 3.83 -15.27 7.46
C ILE A 56 4.66 -14.30 6.60
N GLN A 57 5.08 -13.17 7.16
CA GLN A 57 5.94 -12.22 6.46
C GLN A 57 7.31 -12.81 6.10
N HIS A 58 7.91 -13.61 7.00
CA HIS A 58 9.17 -14.30 6.74
C HIS A 58 9.04 -15.26 5.56
N GLN A 59 8.01 -16.11 5.56
CA GLN A 59 7.73 -17.06 4.49
C GLN A 59 7.46 -16.35 3.16
N LEU A 60 6.68 -15.27 3.16
CA LEU A 60 6.47 -14.46 1.96
C LEU A 60 7.78 -13.88 1.44
N LYS A 61 8.66 -13.40 2.33
CA LYS A 61 9.96 -12.83 1.95
C LYS A 61 10.90 -13.89 1.39
N GLU A 62 10.99 -15.06 2.02
CA GLU A 62 11.76 -16.20 1.51
C GLU A 62 11.25 -16.64 0.12
N MET A 63 9.93 -16.72 -0.07
CA MET A 63 9.33 -17.03 -1.37
C MET A 63 9.59 -15.94 -2.43
N ILE A 64 9.76 -14.69 -2.02
CA ILE A 64 10.10 -13.54 -2.87
C ILE A 64 11.60 -13.54 -3.25
N ASP A 65 12.48 -13.93 -2.33
CA ASP A 65 13.93 -13.94 -2.52
C ASP A 65 14.43 -15.21 -3.24
N GLU A 66 13.68 -16.32 -3.22
CA GLU A 66 14.01 -17.59 -3.93
C GLU A 66 13.69 -17.60 -5.44
N GLY A 67 13.37 -16.45 -6.04
CA GLY A 67 13.46 -16.25 -7.49
C GLY A 67 12.19 -16.53 -8.28
N CYS A 68 11.14 -15.74 -8.06
CA CYS A 68 9.94 -15.82 -8.89
C CYS A 68 9.51 -14.42 -9.35
N ASP A 69 9.00 -14.34 -10.58
CA ASP A 69 8.31 -13.18 -11.18
C ASP A 69 7.26 -12.54 -10.25
N PHE A 70 6.87 -13.26 -9.19
CA PHE A 70 6.06 -12.82 -8.07
C PHE A 70 6.56 -11.57 -7.32
N LYS A 71 7.88 -11.29 -7.21
CA LYS A 71 8.34 -10.03 -6.58
C LYS A 71 7.92 -8.81 -7.39
N ALA A 72 8.15 -8.87 -8.69
CA ALA A 72 7.74 -7.82 -9.62
C ALA A 72 6.22 -7.71 -9.68
N GLU A 73 5.51 -8.84 -9.64
CA GLU A 73 4.05 -8.89 -9.63
C GLU A 73 3.46 -8.37 -8.30
N PHE A 74 4.08 -8.68 -7.16
CA PHE A 74 3.71 -8.17 -5.84
C PHE A 74 4.00 -6.68 -5.73
N ASP A 75 5.13 -6.18 -6.24
CA ASP A 75 5.44 -4.75 -6.30
C ASP A 75 4.47 -4.02 -7.24
N LEU A 76 4.10 -4.62 -8.38
CA LEU A 76 3.06 -4.11 -9.28
C LEU A 76 1.70 -4.06 -8.61
N ILE A 77 1.30 -5.13 -7.91
CA ILE A 77 0.03 -5.21 -7.16
C ILE A 77 0.05 -4.20 -6.01
N THR A 78 1.13 -4.12 -5.25
CA THR A 78 1.27 -3.19 -4.12
C THR A 78 1.28 -1.75 -4.59
N ASN A 79 1.95 -1.43 -5.69
CA ASN A 79 1.89 -0.09 -6.30
C ASN A 79 0.52 0.21 -6.93
N LYS A 80 -0.21 -0.78 -7.44
CA LYS A 80 -1.63 -0.64 -7.84
C LYS A 80 -2.58 -0.46 -6.64
N ILE A 81 -2.21 -1.00 -5.46
CA ILE A 81 -3.01 -0.95 -4.24
C ILE A 81 -2.68 0.27 -3.38
N LYS A 82 -1.51 0.92 -3.57
CA LYS A 82 -1.22 2.25 -3.03
C LYS A 82 -2.18 3.27 -3.64
N LYS A 83 -3.37 3.31 -3.07
CA LYS A 83 -4.37 4.31 -3.38
C LYS A 83 -4.19 5.47 -2.43
N THR A 84 -3.86 6.63 -2.97
CA THR A 84 -3.84 7.88 -2.24
C THR A 84 -5.28 8.32 -2.01
N HIS A 85 -5.58 8.73 -0.77
CA HIS A 85 -6.84 9.37 -0.46
C HIS A 85 -6.84 10.80 -1.02
N MET A 86 -7.79 11.10 -1.90
CA MET A 86 -7.90 12.37 -2.62
C MET A 86 -9.31 12.94 -2.48
N LYS A 87 -9.41 14.27 -2.63
CA LYS A 87 -10.68 14.99 -2.71
C LYS A 87 -10.86 15.49 -4.14
N CYS A 88 -12.04 15.28 -4.72
CA CYS A 88 -12.35 15.69 -6.09
C CYS A 88 -12.42 17.22 -6.18
N LEU A 89 -11.77 17.79 -7.19
CA LEU A 89 -11.72 19.23 -7.45
C LEU A 89 -13.12 19.83 -7.68
N MET A 90 -13.99 19.11 -8.39
CA MET A 90 -15.27 19.66 -8.87
C MET A 90 -16.38 19.52 -7.83
N ASP A 91 -16.61 18.28 -7.35
CA ASP A 91 -17.72 17.95 -6.45
C ASP A 91 -17.30 17.79 -4.98
N GLY A 92 -16.00 17.87 -4.68
CA GLY A 92 -15.49 17.78 -3.32
C GLY A 92 -15.60 16.40 -2.68
N LYS A 93 -16.03 15.36 -3.41
CA LYS A 93 -16.15 14.00 -2.86
C LYS A 93 -14.78 13.39 -2.62
N GLU A 94 -14.66 12.65 -1.53
CA GLU A 94 -13.48 11.89 -1.19
C GLU A 94 -13.46 10.56 -1.94
N TYR A 95 -12.30 10.16 -2.46
CA TYR A 95 -12.11 8.92 -3.20
C TYR A 95 -10.65 8.46 -3.15
N TYR A 96 -10.42 7.23 -3.60
CA TYR A 96 -9.12 6.58 -3.59
C TYR A 96 -8.62 6.43 -5.03
N VAL A 97 -7.41 6.89 -5.30
CA VAL A 97 -6.81 6.89 -6.64
C VAL A 97 -5.38 6.39 -6.60
N SER A 98 -4.95 5.68 -7.66
CA SER A 98 -3.58 5.19 -7.78
C SER A 98 -2.61 6.36 -7.98
N GLU A 99 -1.40 6.29 -7.41
CA GLU A 99 -0.40 7.38 -7.52
C GLU A 99 -0.01 7.76 -8.97
N ASN A 100 -0.24 6.86 -9.93
CA ASN A 100 0.15 7.01 -11.33
C ASN A 100 -0.98 7.49 -12.26
N GLU A 101 -2.15 7.89 -11.75
CA GLU A 101 -3.24 8.38 -12.60
C GLU A 101 -3.11 9.89 -12.87
N GLU A 102 -3.01 10.28 -14.15
CA GLU A 102 -2.88 11.68 -14.61
C GLU A 102 -4.10 12.57 -14.27
N PHE A 103 -5.24 11.96 -13.92
CA PHE A 103 -6.49 12.65 -13.59
C PHE A 103 -6.87 12.51 -12.11
N ARG A 104 -5.87 12.27 -11.24
CA ARG A 104 -6.04 12.09 -9.79
C ARG A 104 -6.71 13.24 -9.04
N PHE A 105 -7.01 14.36 -9.71
CA PHE A 105 -7.75 15.50 -9.16
C PHE A 105 -9.28 15.38 -9.36
N LEU A 106 -9.78 14.39 -10.11
CA LEU A 106 -11.22 14.16 -10.33
C LEU A 106 -11.69 12.77 -9.92
N CYS A 107 -12.85 12.70 -9.26
CA CYS A 107 -13.56 11.44 -9.09
C CYS A 107 -14.00 10.87 -10.44
N LYS A 108 -14.34 9.57 -10.48
CA LYS A 108 -14.72 8.86 -11.72
C LYS A 108 -15.83 9.54 -12.53
N GLU A 109 -16.82 10.12 -11.86
CA GLU A 109 -17.95 10.79 -12.53
C GLU A 109 -17.52 12.14 -13.11
N CYS A 110 -16.77 12.95 -12.34
CA CYS A 110 -16.22 14.21 -12.82
C CYS A 110 -15.16 14.02 -13.92
N PHE A 111 -14.38 12.94 -13.88
CA PHE A 111 -13.47 12.57 -14.96
C PHE A 111 -14.21 12.37 -16.28
N LYS A 112 -15.31 11.60 -16.28
CA LYS A 112 -16.11 11.39 -17.49
C LYS A 112 -16.77 12.66 -17.98
N LYS A 113 -17.27 13.48 -17.06
CA LYS A 113 -18.01 14.70 -17.37
C LYS A 113 -17.12 15.83 -17.87
N TYR A 114 -15.97 16.03 -17.23
CA TYR A 114 -15.14 17.22 -17.44
C TYR A 114 -13.80 16.93 -18.13
N TYR A 115 -13.12 15.83 -17.80
CA TYR A 115 -11.80 15.56 -18.35
C TYR A 115 -11.86 14.94 -19.75
N LEU A 116 -12.67 13.88 -19.94
CA LEU A 116 -12.75 13.18 -21.23
C LEU A 116 -13.12 14.10 -22.41
N PRO A 117 -14.06 15.06 -22.28
CA PRO A 117 -14.38 15.96 -23.39
C PRO A 117 -13.26 16.95 -23.75
N LEU A 118 -12.39 17.30 -22.80
CA LEU A 118 -11.27 18.24 -23.01
C LEU A 118 -9.99 17.53 -23.49
N LYS A 119 -9.84 16.24 -23.18
CA LYS A 119 -8.67 15.41 -23.53
C LYS A 119 -8.22 15.49 -25.00
N PRO A 120 -9.13 15.58 -26.01
CA PRO A 120 -8.71 15.71 -27.40
C PRO A 120 -8.01 17.03 -27.74
N TYR A 121 -8.19 18.06 -26.91
CA TYR A 121 -7.79 19.44 -27.20
C TYR A 121 -6.65 19.94 -26.30
N PHE A 122 -6.54 19.38 -25.09
CA PHE A 122 -5.65 19.87 -24.05
C PHE A 122 -4.88 18.73 -23.39
N THR A 123 -3.68 19.03 -22.90
CA THR A 123 -2.89 18.13 -22.05
C THR A 123 -3.49 18.03 -20.63
N ALA A 124 -3.10 17.00 -19.88
CA ALA A 124 -3.60 16.81 -18.51
C ALA A 124 -3.38 18.03 -17.60
N ASN A 125 -2.21 18.68 -17.69
CA ASN A 125 -1.88 19.88 -16.91
C ASN A 125 -2.73 21.10 -17.30
N GLU A 126 -3.00 21.28 -18.60
CA GLU A 126 -3.88 22.35 -19.08
C GLU A 126 -5.31 22.12 -18.60
N ILE A 127 -5.80 20.88 -18.66
CA ILE A 127 -7.12 20.51 -18.15
C ILE A 127 -7.22 20.77 -16.65
N GLU A 128 -6.21 20.40 -15.86
CA GLU A 128 -6.19 20.69 -14.42
C GLU A 128 -6.26 22.20 -14.16
N THR A 129 -5.50 23.00 -14.91
CA THR A 129 -5.50 24.47 -14.78
C THR A 129 -6.86 25.06 -15.12
N ILE A 130 -7.46 24.63 -16.23
CA ILE A 130 -8.79 25.08 -16.68
C ILE A 130 -9.86 24.76 -15.63
N LEU A 131 -9.90 23.51 -15.15
CA LEU A 131 -10.93 23.08 -14.19
C LEU A 131 -10.74 23.74 -12.83
N THR A 132 -9.50 24.01 -12.42
CA THR A 132 -9.21 24.79 -11.21
C THR A 132 -9.72 26.21 -11.35
N GLY A 133 -9.46 26.88 -12.48
CA GLY A 133 -9.96 28.21 -12.76
C GLY A 133 -11.50 28.28 -12.77
N ILE A 134 -12.17 27.29 -13.37
CA ILE A 134 -13.64 27.17 -13.33
C ILE A 134 -14.15 27.03 -11.88
N LYS A 135 -13.46 26.23 -11.06
CA LYS A 135 -13.85 26.00 -9.67
C LYS A 135 -13.70 27.24 -8.79
N GLU A 136 -12.60 27.97 -8.97
CA GLU A 136 -12.30 29.19 -8.21
C GLU A 136 -13.12 30.40 -8.65
N GLY A 137 -13.53 30.44 -9.93
CA GLY A 137 -14.36 31.51 -10.49
C GLY A 137 -15.77 31.62 -9.89
N GLY A 138 -16.22 30.60 -9.14
CA GLY A 138 -17.47 30.64 -8.37
C GLY A 138 -18.77 30.70 -9.19
N SER A 139 -18.67 30.65 -10.52
CA SER A 139 -19.80 30.59 -11.44
C SER A 139 -20.40 29.19 -11.53
N ASP A 140 -21.53 29.05 -12.24
CA ASP A 140 -22.05 27.73 -12.62
C ASP A 140 -20.97 26.95 -13.39
N ILE A 141 -20.46 25.92 -12.74
CA ILE A 141 -19.37 25.07 -13.22
C ILE A 141 -19.72 24.45 -14.58
N ASP A 142 -20.98 24.04 -14.76
CA ASP A 142 -21.39 23.38 -16.00
C ASP A 142 -21.49 24.39 -17.14
N ALA A 143 -21.98 25.60 -16.88
CA ALA A 143 -22.03 26.66 -17.89
C ALA A 143 -20.63 27.11 -18.33
N ALA A 144 -19.72 27.32 -17.37
CA ALA A 144 -18.34 27.72 -17.67
C ALA A 144 -17.57 26.62 -18.42
N PHE A 145 -17.81 25.35 -18.07
CA PHE A 145 -17.22 24.21 -18.77
C PHE A 145 -17.69 24.11 -20.23
N GLU A 146 -18.99 24.28 -20.49
CA GLU A 146 -19.56 24.27 -21.84
C GLU A 146 -18.99 25.41 -22.71
N GLU A 147 -18.71 26.57 -22.12
CA GLU A 147 -18.06 27.68 -22.84
C GLU A 147 -16.63 27.32 -23.26
N VAL A 148 -15.85 26.72 -22.37
CA VAL A 148 -14.50 26.25 -22.70
C VAL A 148 -14.54 25.19 -23.81
N LEU A 149 -15.47 24.24 -23.74
CA LEU A 149 -15.61 23.21 -24.78
C LEU A 149 -15.99 23.79 -26.15
N LYS A 150 -16.81 24.85 -26.19
CA LYS A 150 -17.16 25.53 -27.44
C LYS A 150 -15.96 26.26 -28.03
N ASN A 151 -15.13 26.88 -27.19
CA ASN A 151 -13.95 27.62 -27.65
C ASN A 151 -12.80 26.71 -28.09
N ALA A 152 -12.80 25.45 -27.66
CA ALA A 152 -11.79 24.45 -28.03
C ALA A 152 -12.11 23.70 -29.34
N LYS A 153 -13.38 23.73 -29.79
CA LYS A 153 -13.88 23.09 -31.02
C LYS A 153 -13.79 24.01 -32.22
#